data_AF-K1RGD9-F1
#
_entry.id   AF-K1RGD9-F1
#
_cell.length_a   1.000
_cell.length_b   1.000
_cell.length_c   1.000
_cell.angle_alpha   90.00
_cell.angle_beta   90.00
_cell.angle_gamma   90.00
#
_symmetry.space_group_name_H-M   'P 1'
#
loop_
_entity.id
_entity.type
_entity.pdbx_description
1 polymer ?
#
loop_
_entity_poly.entity_id
_entity_poly.type
_entity_poly.pdbx_seq_one_letter_code
_entity_poly.pdbx_strand_id
1 'polypeptide(L)'
;MKPRVELMDAIPLQKGYLFMLEHIHEETQLLDDLCNLCKSPLSDDEKKDMRDGKGYFKKREILKCLTSKGETACREFLEKCKCYPNLYSQFQTAVQSVTNAGS
;
A
#
# COMPACT_ATOMS: atom_id res chain seq x y z
N MET A 1 16.64 -20.31 16.42
CA MET A 1 16.41 -19.62 15.13
C MET A 1 14.92 -19.36 15.00
N LYS A 2 14.48 -18.10 14.97
CA LYS A 2 13.06 -17.79 14.70
C LYS A 2 12.80 -17.99 13.20
N PRO A 3 11.65 -18.54 12.78
CA PRO A 3 11.32 -18.62 11.38
C PRO A 3 11.17 -17.20 10.85
N ARG A 4 11.88 -16.90 9.76
CA ARG A 4 11.67 -15.70 8.96
C ARG A 4 10.33 -15.91 8.25
N VAL A 5 9.24 -15.58 8.93
CA VAL A 5 7.88 -15.68 8.35
C VAL A 5 7.87 -14.79 7.12
N GLU A 6 7.74 -15.41 5.95
CA GLU A 6 7.56 -14.71 4.68
C GLU A 6 6.25 -13.93 4.80
N LEU A 7 6.38 -12.62 5.00
CA LEU A 7 5.27 -11.74 5.35
C LEU A 7 4.15 -11.78 4.29
N MET A 8 4.37 -12.36 3.10
CA MET A 8 3.48 -12.34 1.95
C MET A 8 2.62 -13.60 1.76
N ASP A 9 2.61 -14.59 2.65
CA ASP A 9 1.90 -15.86 2.40
C ASP A 9 0.37 -15.77 2.52
N ALA A 10 -0.17 -14.71 3.11
CA ALA A 10 -1.62 -14.52 3.21
C ALA A 10 -2.18 -13.85 1.93
N ILE A 11 -3.02 -14.57 1.17
CA ILE A 11 -3.72 -14.05 -0.03
C ILE A 11 -4.36 -12.66 0.19
N PRO A 12 -5.03 -12.37 1.32
CA PRO A 12 -5.55 -11.02 1.61
C PRO A 12 -4.48 -9.93 1.59
N LEU A 13 -3.29 -10.22 2.11
CA LEU A 13 -2.20 -9.24 2.15
C LEU A 13 -1.62 -9.01 0.76
N GLN A 14 -1.45 -10.06 -0.05
CA GLN A 14 -0.98 -9.92 -1.43
C GLN A 14 -1.95 -9.06 -2.25
N LYS A 15 -3.26 -9.29 -2.13
CA LYS A 15 -4.28 -8.47 -2.81
C LYS A 15 -4.27 -7.02 -2.33
N GLY A 16 -4.18 -6.79 -1.02
CA GLY A 16 -4.07 -5.44 -0.46
C GLY A 16 -2.84 -4.70 -0.96
N TYR A 17 -1.69 -5.39 -1.01
CA TYR A 17 -0.44 -4.82 -1.54
C TYR A 17 -0.56 -4.44 -3.02
N LEU A 18 -1.09 -5.33 -3.85
CA LEU A 18 -1.29 -5.08 -5.29
C LEU A 18 -2.27 -3.93 -5.53
N PHE A 19 -3.38 -3.90 -4.80
CA PHE A 19 -4.34 -2.81 -4.87
C PHE A 19 -3.67 -1.47 -4.55
N MET A 20 -2.92 -1.37 -3.44
CA MET A 20 -2.24 -0.12 -3.11
C MET A 20 -1.18 0.25 -4.15
N LEU A 21 -0.47 -0.72 -4.72
CA LEU A 21 0.52 -0.47 -5.78
C LEU A 21 -0.13 0.16 -7.02
N GLU A 22 -1.33 -0.26 -7.36
CA GLU A 22 -2.09 0.26 -8.49
C GLU A 22 -2.69 1.62 -8.16
N HIS A 23 -3.39 1.76 -7.03
CA HIS A 23 -4.33 2.87 -6.80
C HIS A 23 -3.84 3.97 -5.84
N ILE A 24 -2.76 3.79 -5.07
CA ILE A 24 -2.38 4.78 -4.04
C ILE A 24 -2.13 6.20 -4.58
N HIS A 25 -1.75 6.32 -5.86
CA HIS A 25 -1.49 7.60 -6.51
C HIS A 25 -2.75 8.45 -6.74
N GLU A 26 -3.94 7.83 -6.69
CA GLU A 26 -5.22 8.53 -6.78
C GLU A 26 -5.43 9.46 -5.58
N GLU A 27 -4.84 9.13 -4.44
CA GLU A 27 -4.90 9.92 -3.20
C GLU A 27 -3.50 10.48 -2.89
N THR A 28 -3.15 11.61 -3.51
CA THR A 28 -1.80 12.19 -3.43
C THR A 28 -1.32 12.46 -2.00
N GLN A 29 -2.23 12.90 -1.12
CA GLN A 29 -1.89 13.18 0.28
C GLN A 29 -1.59 11.88 1.06
N LEU A 30 -2.27 10.77 0.73
CA LEU A 30 -1.98 9.46 1.32
C LEU A 30 -0.63 8.91 0.84
N LEU A 31 -0.29 9.14 -0.44
CA LEU A 31 1.01 8.81 -0.98
C LEU A 31 2.13 9.61 -0.29
N ASP A 32 1.92 10.91 -0.05
CA ASP A 32 2.88 11.75 0.67
C ASP A 32 3.08 11.28 2.12
N ASP A 33 2.00 10.93 2.80
CA ASP A 33 2.04 10.33 4.14
C ASP A 33 2.86 9.05 4.18
N LEU A 34 2.69 8.20 3.17
CA LEU A 34 3.45 6.97 3.03
C LEU A 34 4.94 7.25 2.78
N CYS A 35 5.26 8.19 1.88
CA CYS A 35 6.63 8.61 1.61
C CYS A 35 7.32 9.11 2.89
N ASN A 36 6.62 9.91 3.69
CA ASN A 36 7.10 10.42 4.98
C ASN A 36 7.36 9.30 5.99
N LEU A 37 6.41 8.36 6.13
CA LEU A 37 6.56 7.20 7.01
C LEU A 37 7.77 6.33 6.61
N CYS A 38 8.02 6.22 5.31
CA CYS A 38 9.13 5.50 4.71
C CYS A 38 10.43 6.30 4.61
N LYS A 39 10.45 7.58 5.03
CA LYS A 39 11.59 8.51 4.87
C LYS A 39 12.14 8.50 3.43
N SER A 40 11.24 8.42 2.46
CA SER A 40 11.55 8.34 1.03
C SER A 40 10.91 9.52 0.31
N PRO A 41 11.45 10.74 0.46
CA PRO A 41 10.93 11.91 -0.24
C PRO A 41 11.10 11.73 -1.75
N LEU A 42 10.09 12.17 -2.50
CA LEU A 42 10.09 12.10 -3.96
C LEU A 42 10.73 13.38 -4.56
N SER A 43 11.51 13.22 -5.62
CA SER A 43 11.91 14.34 -6.47
C SER A 43 10.69 14.90 -7.23
N ASP A 44 10.82 16.08 -7.84
CA ASP A 44 9.70 16.69 -8.57
C ASP A 44 9.30 15.89 -9.82
N ASP A 45 10.27 15.26 -10.48
CA ASP A 45 10.01 14.33 -11.58
C ASP A 45 9.31 13.06 -11.08
N GLU A 46 9.74 12.51 -9.95
CA GLU A 46 9.10 11.35 -9.34
C GLU A 46 7.67 11.65 -8.88
N LYS A 47 7.41 12.84 -8.31
CA LYS A 47 6.04 13.28 -7.98
C LYS A 47 5.18 13.37 -9.22
N LYS A 48 5.72 13.87 -10.33
CA LYS A 48 5.00 13.92 -11.61
C LYS A 48 4.68 12.51 -12.12
N ASP A 49 5.66 11.62 -12.15
CA ASP A 49 5.46 10.23 -12.57
C ASP A 49 4.46 9.49 -11.68
N MET A 50 4.47 9.74 -10.37
CA MET A 50 3.49 9.19 -9.44
C MET A 50 2.08 9.62 -9.77
N ARG A 51 1.84 10.93 -9.93
CA ARG A 51 0.51 11.48 -10.26
C ARG A 51 -0.01 10.97 -11.59
N ASP A 52 0.86 10.78 -12.57
CA ASP A 52 0.51 10.23 -13.88
C ASP A 52 0.32 8.70 -13.87
N GLY A 53 0.44 8.04 -12.69
CA GLY A 53 0.34 6.59 -12.54
C GLY A 53 1.56 5.80 -13.03
N LYS A 54 2.61 6.48 -13.52
CA LYS A 54 3.84 5.90 -14.10
C LYS A 54 4.91 5.52 -13.07
N GLY A 55 4.78 5.95 -11.82
CA GLY A 55 5.74 5.71 -10.73
C GLY A 55 5.80 4.28 -10.17
N TYR A 56 5.54 3.23 -10.97
CA TYR A 56 5.40 1.84 -10.50
C TYR A 56 6.56 1.36 -9.62
N PHE A 57 7.80 1.54 -10.09
CA PHE A 57 8.98 1.06 -9.37
C PHE A 57 9.12 1.72 -8.00
N LYS A 58 8.94 3.03 -7.94
CA LYS A 58 9.03 3.76 -6.69
C LYS A 58 7.88 3.42 -5.74
N LYS A 59 6.64 3.27 -6.24
CA LYS A 59 5.50 2.81 -5.41
C LYS A 59 5.81 1.46 -4.77
N ARG A 60 6.37 0.53 -5.56
CA ARG A 60 6.78 -0.79 -5.09
C ARG A 60 7.86 -0.71 -4.02
N GLU A 61 8.87 0.14 -4.17
CA GLU A 61 9.92 0.32 -3.16
C GLU A 61 9.37 0.87 -1.85
N ILE A 62 8.49 1.87 -1.92
CA ILE A 62 7.89 2.51 -0.74
C ILE A 62 6.97 1.52 -0.02
N LEU A 63 6.11 0.78 -0.73
CA LEU A 63 5.26 -0.24 -0.12
C LEU A 63 6.07 -1.39 0.48
N LYS A 64 7.18 -1.79 -0.15
CA LYS A 64 8.12 -2.73 0.48
C LYS A 64 8.71 -2.16 1.77
N CYS A 65 9.12 -0.89 1.76
CA CYS A 65 9.61 -0.21 2.97
C CYS A 65 8.55 -0.25 4.09
N LEU A 66 7.28 0.04 3.77
CA LEU A 66 6.18 -0.07 4.73
C LEU A 66 6.09 -1.48 5.34
N THR A 67 6.02 -2.52 4.50
CA THR A 67 5.93 -3.91 5.00
C THR A 67 7.15 -4.32 5.82
N SER A 68 8.35 -3.82 5.48
CA SER A 68 9.58 -4.09 6.24
C SER A 68 9.62 -3.47 7.63
N LYS A 69 8.84 -2.40 7.88
CA LYS A 69 8.69 -1.78 9.20
C LYS A 69 7.78 -2.58 10.14
N GLY A 70 7.05 -3.56 9.62
CA GLY A 70 6.21 -4.47 10.37
C GLY A 70 4.77 -3.99 10.56
N GLU A 71 4.00 -4.81 11.28
CA GLU A 71 2.54 -4.71 11.37
C GLU A 71 2.05 -3.36 11.92
N THR A 72 2.71 -2.81 12.93
CA THR A 72 2.31 -1.54 13.54
C THR A 72 2.31 -0.40 12.52
N ALA A 73 3.35 -0.29 11.69
CA ALA A 73 3.45 0.73 10.66
C ALA A 73 2.38 0.53 9.57
N CYS A 74 2.13 -0.71 9.16
CA CYS A 74 1.05 -1.03 8.23
C CYS A 74 -0.32 -0.62 8.80
N ARG A 75 -0.56 -0.86 10.10
CA ARG A 75 -1.81 -0.49 10.78
C ARG A 75 -1.99 1.02 10.82
N GLU A 76 -0.97 1.77 11.22
CA GLU A 76 -1.01 3.24 11.22
C GLU A 76 -1.29 3.81 9.82
N PHE A 77 -0.68 3.25 8.78
CA PHE A 77 -0.95 3.62 7.40
C PHE A 77 -2.41 3.31 6.99
N LEU A 78 -2.94 2.15 7.38
CA LEU A 78 -4.33 1.79 7.12
C LEU A 78 -5.32 2.70 7.87
N GLU A 79 -5.01 3.13 9.09
CA GLU A 79 -5.83 4.13 9.79
C GLU A 79 -5.90 5.45 9.03
N LYS A 80 -4.79 5.89 8.42
CA LYS A 80 -4.81 7.06 7.52
C LYS A 80 -5.62 6.79 6.25
N CYS A 81 -5.51 5.59 5.68
CA CYS A 81 -6.25 5.19 4.49
C CYS A 81 -7.78 5.30 4.69
N LYS A 82 -8.29 5.05 5.91
CA LYS A 82 -9.72 5.20 6.25
C LYS A 82 -10.27 6.62 6.04
N CYS A 83 -9.42 7.64 6.05
CA CYS A 83 -9.81 9.02 5.75
C CYS A 83 -10.18 9.23 4.27
N TYR A 84 -9.88 8.26 3.41
CA TYR A 84 -10.15 8.27 1.98
C TYR A 84 -11.18 7.17 1.66
N PRO A 85 -12.48 7.40 1.92
CA PRO A 85 -13.49 6.34 1.98
C PRO A 85 -13.69 5.61 0.65
N ASN A 86 -13.53 6.29 -0.49
CA ASN A 86 -13.61 5.65 -1.80
C ASN A 86 -12.48 4.64 -1.99
N LEU A 87 -11.22 5.08 -1.82
CA LEU A 87 -10.05 4.20 -1.93
C LEU A 87 -10.11 3.06 -0.90
N TYR A 88 -10.47 3.38 0.34
CA TYR A 88 -10.53 2.40 1.43
C TYR A 88 -11.62 1.33 1.20
N SER A 89 -12.80 1.72 0.72
CA SER A 89 -13.86 0.74 0.40
C SER A 89 -13.43 -0.21 -0.72
N GLN A 90 -12.79 0.30 -1.77
CA GLN A 90 -12.24 -0.52 -2.86
C GLN A 90 -11.10 -1.43 -2.37
N PHE A 91 -10.22 -0.93 -1.50
CA PHE A 91 -9.21 -1.74 -0.83
C PHE A 91 -9.85 -2.90 -0.06
N GLN A 92 -10.90 -2.63 0.73
CA GLN A 92 -11.61 -3.66 1.47
C GLN A 92 -12.24 -4.70 0.53
N THR A 93 -12.88 -4.27 -0.56
CA THR A 93 -13.41 -5.17 -1.59
C THR A 93 -12.32 -6.04 -2.21
N ALA A 94 -11.18 -5.44 -2.58
CA ALA A 94 -10.05 -6.16 -3.16
C ALA A 94 -9.54 -7.26 -2.20
N VAL A 95 -9.38 -6.93 -0.92
CA VAL A 95 -8.93 -7.87 0.12
C VAL A 95 -9.98 -8.95 0.43
N GLN A 96 -11.26 -8.60 0.47
CA GLN A 96 -12.38 -9.52 0.80
C GLN A 96 -12.84 -10.38 -0.38
N SER A 97 -12.49 -10.05 -1.63
CA SER A 97 -12.84 -10.84 -2.83
C SER A 97 -12.33 -12.29 -2.81
N VAL A 98 -11.55 -12.70 -1.79
CA VAL A 98 -11.09 -14.07 -1.55
C VAL A 98 -12.14 -14.91 -0.82
N THR A 99 -12.98 -14.32 0.04
CA THR A 99 -13.92 -15.09 0.88
C THR A 99 -15.21 -15.49 0.17
N ASN A 100 -15.59 -14.82 -0.93
CA ASN A 100 -16.86 -15.06 -1.61
C ASN A 100 -16.77 -15.93 -2.88
N ALA A 101 -15.59 -16.43 -3.23
CA ALA A 101 -15.39 -17.35 -4.37
C ALA A 101 -15.35 -18.83 -3.96
N GLY A 102 -15.77 -19.16 -2.74
CA GLY A 102 -15.74 -20.51 -2.17
C GLY A 102 -16.96 -20.86 -1.32
N SER A 103 -18.13 -20.27 -1.60
CA SER A 103 -19.42 -20.68 -1.04
C SER A 103 -20.32 -21.24 -2.13
#